data_AF-A0A5K0W850-F1
#
_entry.id   AF-A0A5K0W850-F1
#
_cell.length_a   1.000
_cell.length_b   1.000
_cell.length_c   1.000
_cell.angle_alpha   90.00
_cell.angle_beta   90.00
_cell.angle_gamma   90.00
#
_symmetry.space_group_name_H-M   'P 1'
#
loop_
_entity.id
_entity.type
_entity.pdbx_description
1 polymer ?
#
loop_
_entity_poly.entity_id
_entity_poly.type
_entity_poly.pdbx_seq_one_letter_code
_entity_poly.pdbx_strand_id
1 'polypeptide(L)' 'LLISKQYLLAMICALIEYVAELMLFRELKEQWWVSNLGLALVVIGELIRKVAVITAGNAFTHNIRIYYQENHQLVTDGIY' A
#
# COMPACT_ATOMS: atom_id res chain seq x y z
N LEU A 1 -8.22 -0.61 14.04
CA LEU A 1 -6.89 0.03 14.13
C LEU A 1 -6.04 -0.54 12.99
N LEU A 2 -5.56 0.30 12.07
CA LEU A 2 -4.78 -0.17 10.90
C LEU A 2 -3.44 -0.84 11.28
N ILE A 3 -2.95 -0.63 12.50
CA ILE A 3 -1.70 -1.19 13.01
C ILE A 3 -2.05 -2.26 14.05
N SER A 4 -1.87 -3.53 13.69
CA SER A 4 -2.04 -4.68 14.57
C SER A 4 -0.68 -5.19 15.07
N LYS A 5 -0.67 -6.01 16.14
CA LYS A 5 0.57 -6.63 16.65
C LYS A 5 1.26 -7.49 15.58
N GLN A 6 0.47 -8.18 14.77
CA GLN A 6 0.95 -9.03 13.68
C GLN A 6 1.59 -8.19 12.57
N TYR A 7 0.98 -7.06 12.22
CA TYR A 7 1.54 -6.13 11.24
C TYR A 7 2.90 -5.58 11.69
N LEU A 8 2.99 -5.17 12.97
CA LEU A 8 4.26 -4.69 13.54
C LEU A 8 5.34 -5.77 13.50
N LEU A 9 4.99 -7.01 13.87
CA LEU A 9 5.92 -8.13 13.84
C LEU A 9 6.43 -8.40 12.41
N ALA A 10 5.54 -8.43 11.42
CA ALA A 10 5.91 -8.62 10.02
C ALA A 10 6.86 -7.51 9.53
N MET A 11 6.60 -6.26 9.90
CA MET A 11 7.45 -5.12 9.53
C MET A 11 8.85 -5.21 10.16
N ILE A 12 8.94 -5.65 11.43
CA ILE A 12 10.23 -5.88 12.10
C ILE A 12 10.98 -7.05 11.45
N CYS A 13 10.31 -8.15 11.13
CA CYS A 13 10.92 -9.29 10.45
C CYS A 13 11.48 -8.89 9.08
N ALA A 14 10.73 -8.12 8.28
CA ALA A 14 11.20 -7.61 7.00
C ALA A 14 12.45 -6.71 7.14
N LEU A 15 12.51 -5.89 8.19
CA LEU A 15 13.69 -5.06 8.47
C LEU A 15 14.92 -5.93 8.81
N ILE A 16 14.73 -6.95 9.66
CA ILE A 16 15.80 -7.87 10.05
C ILE A 16 16.31 -8.65 8.83
N GLU A 17 15.41 -9.17 8.00
CA GLU A 17 15.74 -9.83 6.74
C GLU A 17 16.57 -8.91 5.84
N TYR A 18 16.13 -7.66 5.65
CA TYR A 18 16.85 -6.69 4.84
C TYR A 18 18.28 -6.43 5.35
N VAL A 19 18.46 -6.30 6.68
CA VAL A 19 19.78 -6.10 7.30
C VAL A 19 20.65 -7.36 7.19
N ALA A 20 20.08 -8.53 7.44
CA ALA A 20 20.79 -9.80 7.33
C ALA A 20 21.30 -10.05 5.90
N GLU A 21 20.47 -9.79 4.88
CA GLU A 21 20.86 -9.84 3.47
C GLU A 21 21.98 -8.86 3.13
N LEU A 22 21.95 -7.64 3.69
CA LEU A 22 23.03 -6.67 3.47
C LEU A 22 24.37 -7.15 4.05
N MET A 23 24.34 -7.84 5.19
CA MET A 23 25.55 -8.35 5.85
C MET A 23 26.10 -9.61 5.19
N LEU A 24 25.23 -10.51 4.73
CA LEU A 24 25.62 -11.81 4.16
C LEU A 24 25.79 -11.79 2.63
N PHE A 25 24.97 -11.02 1.92
CA PHE A 25 24.81 -11.08 0.46
C PHE A 25 24.70 -9.69 -0.15
N ARG A 26 25.79 -8.92 -0.08
CA ARG A 26 25.83 -7.54 -0.58
C ARG A 26 25.65 -7.44 -2.10
N GLU A 27 26.10 -8.44 -2.84
CA GLU A 27 26.02 -8.49 -4.31
C GLU A 27 24.58 -8.53 -4.85
N LEU A 28 23.65 -9.18 -4.13
CA LEU A 28 22.23 -9.26 -4.51
C LEU A 28 21.52 -7.89 -4.44
N LYS A 29 22.03 -6.95 -3.62
CA LYS A 29 21.47 -5.60 -3.50
C LYS A 29 22.11 -4.57 -4.42
N GLU A 30 23.15 -4.94 -5.17
CA GLU A 30 23.72 -4.08 -6.22
C GLU A 30 22.90 -4.08 -7.52
N GLN A 31 21.80 -4.83 -7.60
CA GLN A 31 20.86 -4.72 -8.72
C GLN A 31 19.91 -3.53 -8.55
N TRP A 32 20.43 -2.34 -8.86
CA TRP A 32 19.71 -1.07 -8.89
C TRP A 32 18.40 -1.14 -9.69
N TRP A 33 18.35 -1.99 -10.72
CA TRP A 33 17.15 -2.15 -11.56
C TRP A 33 15.98 -2.77 -10.81
N VAL A 34 16.25 -3.77 -9.95
CA VAL A 34 15.19 -4.43 -9.15
C VAL A 34 14.63 -3.44 -8.14
N SER A 35 15.49 -2.64 -7.51
CA SER A 35 15.07 -1.57 -6.58
C SER A 35 14.24 -0.50 -7.29
N ASN A 36 14.69 -0.02 -8.46
CA ASN A 36 13.96 0.98 -9.24
C ASN A 36 12.59 0.47 -9.72
N LEU A 37 12.49 -0.80 -10.13
CA LEU A 37 11.21 -1.42 -10.48
C LEU A 37 10.27 -1.50 -9.28
N GLY A 38 10.78 -1.91 -8.12
CA GLY A 38 10.01 -1.92 -6.87
C GLY A 38 9.49 -0.53 -6.50
N LEU A 39 10.35 0.49 -6.59
CA LEU A 39 9.98 1.88 -6.34
C LEU A 39 8.90 2.36 -7.33
N ALA A 40 9.04 2.06 -8.62
CA ALA A 40 8.05 2.42 -9.63
C ALA A 40 6.68 1.79 -9.33
N LEU A 41 6.65 0.51 -8.95
CA LEU A 41 5.42 -0.18 -8.57
C LEU A 41 4.76 0.46 -7.34
N VAL A 42 5.54 0.82 -6.32
CA VAL A 42 5.04 1.50 -5.13
C VAL A 42 4.43 2.86 -5.48
N VAL A 43 5.12 3.66 -6.30
CA VAL A 43 4.64 4.98 -6.74
C VAL A 43 3.33 4.85 -7.52
N ILE A 44 3.27 3.93 -8.48
CA ILE A 44 2.07 3.68 -9.28
C ILE A 44 0.91 3.22 -8.38
N GLY A 45 1.16 2.27 -7.47
CA GLY A 45 0.14 1.78 -6.54
C GLY A 45 -0.39 2.88 -5.62
N GLU A 46 0.50 3.74 -5.11
CA GLU A 46 0.14 4.87 -4.25
C GLU A 46 -0.65 5.94 -5.02
N LEU A 47 -0.32 6.17 -6.30
CA LEU A 47 -1.09 7.05 -7.20
C LEU A 47 -2.50 6.50 -7.41
N ILE A 48 -2.63 5.23 -7.79
CA ILE A 48 -3.93 4.57 -7.98
C ILE A 48 -4.77 4.69 -6.71
N ARG A 49 -4.17 4.42 -5.54
CA ARG A 49 -4.84 4.55 -4.25
C ARG A 49 -5.35 5.97 -4.00
N LYS A 50 -4.52 6.99 -4.22
CA LYS A 50 -4.92 8.39 -4.03
C LYS A 50 -6.00 8.80 -5.02
N VAL A 51 -5.90 8.41 -6.29
CA VAL A 51 -6.92 8.71 -7.29
C VAL A 51 -8.23 8.02 -6.93
N ALA A 52 -8.22 6.74 -6.52
CA ALA A 52 -9.42 6.05 -6.06
C ALA A 52 -10.08 6.76 -4.87
N VAL A 53 -9.30 7.23 -3.89
CA VAL A 53 -9.81 8.04 -2.77
C VAL A 53 -10.44 9.35 -3.26
N ILE A 54 -9.81 10.04 -4.22
CA ILE A 54 -10.32 11.30 -4.79
C ILE A 54 -11.60 11.05 -5.62
N THR A 55 -11.60 10.03 -6.47
CA THR A 55 -12.74 9.62 -7.31
C THR A 55 -13.93 9.18 -6.46
N ALA A 56 -13.68 8.44 -5.37
CA ALA A 56 -14.73 8.06 -4.44
C ALA A 56 -15.24 9.25 -3.61
N GLY A 57 -14.45 10.31 -3.41
CA GLY A 57 -14.89 11.58 -2.83
C GLY A 57 -15.68 11.40 -1.51
N ASN A 58 -16.94 11.88 -1.50
CA ASN A 58 -17.85 11.77 -0.33
C ASN A 58 -18.33 10.34 -0.04
N ALA A 59 -18.11 9.39 -0.94
CA ALA A 59 -18.35 7.96 -0.73
C ALA A 59 -17.12 7.22 -0.15
N PHE A 60 -15.94 7.86 -0.10
CA PHE A 60 -14.77 7.25 0.52
C PHE A 60 -14.84 7.36 2.05
N THR A 61 -15.44 6.35 2.67
CA THR A 61 -15.41 6.24 4.13
C THR A 61 -14.13 5.51 4.55
N HIS A 62 -13.31 6.10 5.43
CA HIS A 62 -12.10 5.46 5.99
C HIS A 62 -12.38 4.15 6.76
N ASN A 63 -13.67 3.90 7.05
CA ASN A 63 -14.17 2.71 7.71
C ASN A 63 -15.26 2.10 6.81
N ILE A 64 -15.18 0.79 6.55
CA ILE A 64 -16.15 0.11 5.67
C ILE A 64 -17.54 0.25 6.28
N ARG A 65 -18.41 1.01 5.62
CA ARG A 65 -19.81 1.17 6.05
C ARG A 65 -20.61 -0.02 5.55
N ILE A 66 -21.28 -0.68 6.49
CA ILE A 66 -22.13 -1.87 6.25
C ILE A 66 -23.62 -1.50 6.17
N TYR A 67 -23.98 -0.24 6.41
CA TYR A 67 -25.35 0.27 6.38
C TYR A 67 -25.51 1.33 5.30
N TYR A 68 -26.56 1.19 4.49
CA TYR A 68 -26.94 2.13 3.43
C TYR A 68 -27.30 3.50 4.04
N GLN A 69 -26.68 4.57 3.54
CA GLN A 69 -27.01 5.96 3.88
C GLN A 69 -27.51 6.65 2.61
N GLU A 70 -28.57 7.45 2.71
CA GLU A 70 -29.26 8.08 1.56
C GLU A 70 -28.34 8.96 0.67
N ASN A 71 -27.18 9.38 1.20
CA ASN A 71 -26.16 10.17 0.48
C ASN A 71 -24.95 9.34 -0.03
N HIS A 72 -24.95 8.01 0.10
CA HIS A 72 -23.92 7.12 -0.45
C HIS A 72 -24.36 6.61 -1.82
N GLN A 73 -24.01 7.35 -2.87
CA GLN A 73 -24.26 6.91 -4.25
C GLN A 73 -23.15 5.94 -4.69
N LEU A 74 -23.53 4.92 -5.44
CA LEU A 74 -22.60 3.98 -6.06
C LEU A 74 -21.75 4.74 -7.08
N VAL A 75 -20.45 4.83 -6.86
CA VAL A 75 -19.52 5.44 -7.81
C VAL A 75 -19.15 4.38 -8.83
N THR A 76 -19.69 4.48 -10.04
CA THR A 76 -19.37 3.60 -11.20
C THR A 76 -18.50 4.30 -12.25
N ASP A 77 -17.93 5.45 -11.89
CA ASP A 77 -17.15 6.29 -12.79
C ASP A 77 -15.67 6.31 -12.39
N GLY A 78 -14.77 6.31 -13.38
CA GLY A 78 -13.33 6.49 -13.18
C GLY A 78 -12.52 5.19 -13.11
N ILE A 79 -11.85 4.93 -11.97
CA ILE A 79 -10.94 3.78 -11.75
C ILE A 79 -11.67 2.54 -11.21
N TYR A 80 -12.92 2.71 -10.76
CA TYR A 80 -13.79 1.65 -10.26
C TYR A 80 -14.55 0.98 -11.40
#